data_AF-F9VTD2-F1
#
_entry.id   AF-F9VTD2-F1
#
_cell.length_a   1.000
_cell.length_b   1.000
_cell.length_c   1.000
_cell.angle_alpha   90.00
_cell.angle_beta   90.00
_cell.angle_gamma   90.00
#
_symmetry.space_group_name_H-M   'P 1'
#
loop_
_entity.id
_entity.type
_entity.pdbx_description
1 polymer ?
#
loop_
_entity_poly.entity_id
_entity_poly.type
_entity_poly.pdbx_seq_one_letter_code
_entity_poly.pdbx_strand_id
1 'polypeptide(L)'
;MDSTTVERQEGRSIPSLRMVAEHGLPETLITNGEDRIRGIAERFGMDYRGVTVTRDTTLQMTPRGDLETVWGSDRIPDEVVVFVTEMPRLFSGLGGDTRARDSVVLAELDRERGAAVISLPALGPSPRRRLGKLITMVVSVLKDSSTEPFELSRGLVVERDGETEYVVAQGLVSRALLTAGMVRGNRPWRLIPMLTGMTAAAAAAASFGVFFSTIWSMANALSPWRWPPSPYCRWCWRRSG
;
A
#
# COMPACT_ATOMS: atom_id res chain seq x y z
N MET A 1 -7.59 62.03 -17.58
CA MET A 1 -7.27 60.66 -18.02
C MET A 1 -6.31 60.10 -16.98
N ASP A 2 -6.90 59.42 -16.01
CA ASP A 2 -6.26 58.99 -14.78
C ASP A 2 -5.59 57.63 -15.03
N SER A 3 -4.28 57.55 -14.80
CA SER A 3 -3.51 56.33 -14.97
C SER A 3 -3.40 55.67 -13.60
N THR A 4 -4.36 54.80 -13.28
CA THR A 4 -4.29 53.95 -12.10
C THR A 4 -3.37 52.77 -12.37
N THR A 5 -2.11 52.95 -11.99
CA THR A 5 -1.18 51.87 -11.70
C THR A 5 -1.79 50.98 -10.62
N VAL A 6 -2.35 49.84 -11.01
CA VAL A 6 -2.80 48.81 -10.06
C VAL A 6 -1.56 48.14 -9.50
N GLU A 7 -1.11 48.66 -8.36
CA GLU A 7 -0.14 48.05 -7.48
C GLU A 7 -0.72 46.69 -7.01
N ARG A 8 -0.27 45.60 -7.64
CA ARG A 8 -0.54 44.23 -7.18
C ARG A 8 0.05 44.10 -5.79
N GLN A 9 -0.80 44.16 -4.77
CA GLN A 9 -0.45 43.69 -3.43
C GLN A 9 -0.11 42.20 -3.53
N GLU A 10 1.18 41.86 -3.45
CA GLU A 10 1.65 40.54 -3.04
C GLU A 10 1.17 40.30 -1.60
N GLY A 11 -0.07 39.86 -1.46
CA GLY A 11 -0.53 39.24 -0.23
C GLY A 11 0.34 38.01 0.00
N ARG A 12 1.17 38.06 1.06
CA ARG A 12 1.92 36.90 1.56
C ARG A 12 0.92 35.74 1.72
N SER A 13 0.94 34.81 0.76
CA SER A 13 0.14 33.59 0.83
C SER A 13 0.59 32.83 2.06
N ILE A 14 -0.34 32.39 2.90
CA ILE A 14 0.00 31.51 4.01
C ILE A 14 0.49 30.22 3.37
N PRO A 15 1.71 29.73 3.72
CA PRO A 15 2.21 28.50 3.12
C PRO A 15 1.21 27.39 3.41
N SER A 16 0.93 26.54 2.42
CA SER A 16 -0.14 25.55 2.55
C SER A 16 0.37 24.16 2.26
N LEU A 17 -0.20 23.16 2.95
CA LEU A 17 0.11 21.75 2.76
C LEU A 17 -1.09 21.06 2.13
N ARG A 18 -0.90 20.49 0.94
CA ARG A 18 -1.89 19.66 0.26
C ARG A 18 -1.41 18.23 0.17
N MET A 19 -2.28 17.30 0.52
CA MET A 19 -2.05 15.87 0.32
C MET A 19 -2.71 15.44 -0.97
N VAL A 20 -2.03 14.61 -1.75
CA VAL A 20 -2.59 13.99 -2.95
C VAL A 20 -2.40 12.47 -2.81
N ALA A 21 -3.45 11.70 -3.08
CA ALA A 21 -3.41 10.26 -2.93
C ALA A 21 -4.09 9.55 -4.10
N GLU A 22 -3.56 8.38 -4.44
CA GLU A 22 -4.29 7.40 -5.25
C GLU A 22 -5.43 6.79 -4.43
N HIS A 23 -6.46 6.33 -5.13
CA HIS A 23 -7.58 5.63 -4.51
C HIS A 23 -7.12 4.35 -3.79
N GLY A 24 -7.71 4.05 -2.63
CA GLY A 24 -7.47 2.82 -1.89
C GLY A 24 -6.69 3.02 -0.59
N LEU A 25 -5.55 2.32 -0.41
CA LEU A 25 -4.77 2.38 0.83
C LEU A 25 -4.18 3.77 1.12
N PRO A 26 -3.63 4.53 0.15
CA PRO A 26 -3.11 5.87 0.38
C PRO A 26 -4.16 6.82 0.93
N GLU A 27 -5.29 6.92 0.24
CA GLU A 27 -6.47 7.68 0.68
C GLU A 27 -6.87 7.29 2.10
N THR A 28 -7.05 5.98 2.35
CA THR A 28 -7.43 5.48 3.67
C THR A 28 -6.44 5.87 4.77
N LEU A 29 -5.13 5.88 4.48
CA LEU A 29 -4.10 6.23 5.46
C LEU A 29 -4.05 7.72 5.76
N ILE A 30 -4.27 8.56 4.74
CA ILE A 30 -4.30 10.02 4.87
C ILE A 30 -5.57 10.46 5.59
N THR A 31 -6.74 9.98 5.17
CA THR A 31 -8.02 10.32 5.81
C THR A 31 -8.06 9.88 7.26
N ASN A 32 -7.63 8.65 7.58
CA ASN A 32 -7.55 8.21 8.99
C ASN A 32 -6.46 8.93 9.81
N GLY A 33 -5.49 9.54 9.13
CA GLY A 33 -4.36 10.25 9.72
C GLY A 33 -4.52 11.76 9.68
N GLU A 34 -5.68 12.28 9.30
CA GLU A 34 -5.86 13.68 8.93
C GLU A 34 -5.50 14.64 10.07
N ASP A 35 -5.98 14.39 11.28
CA ASP A 35 -5.67 15.21 12.46
C ASP A 35 -4.16 15.29 12.73
N ARG A 36 -3.45 14.17 12.50
CA ARG A 36 -2.00 14.13 12.65
C ARG A 36 -1.30 14.94 11.57
N ILE A 37 -1.80 14.90 10.34
CA ILE A 37 -1.26 15.67 9.22
C ILE A 37 -1.51 17.17 9.43
N ARG A 38 -2.71 17.53 9.88
CA ARG A 38 -3.06 18.89 10.26
C ARG A 38 -2.12 19.42 11.35
N GLY A 39 -1.90 18.64 12.41
CA GLY A 39 -0.95 19.01 13.46
C GLY A 39 0.51 19.11 12.97
N ILE A 40 0.89 18.40 11.90
CA ILE A 40 2.19 18.60 11.23
C ILE A 40 2.17 19.94 10.50
N ALA A 41 1.16 20.24 9.69
CA ALA A 41 1.05 21.51 8.98
C ALA A 41 1.10 22.71 9.94
N GLU A 42 0.31 22.67 11.01
CA GLU A 42 0.28 23.71 12.06
C GLU A 42 1.65 23.93 12.70
N ARG A 43 2.38 22.85 13.00
CA ARG A 43 3.75 22.94 13.56
C ARG A 43 4.70 23.72 12.66
N PHE A 44 4.53 23.57 11.35
CA PHE A 44 5.34 24.29 10.35
C PHE A 44 4.73 25.63 9.95
N GLY A 45 3.63 26.07 10.59
CA GLY A 45 2.95 27.32 10.29
C GLY A 45 2.24 27.32 8.94
N MET A 46 1.78 26.16 8.49
CA MET A 46 1.11 25.98 7.21
C MET A 46 -0.39 25.72 7.37
N ASP A 47 -1.18 26.18 6.40
CA ASP A 47 -2.59 25.84 6.29
C ASP A 47 -2.78 24.47 5.61
N TYR A 48 -3.54 23.56 6.24
CA TYR A 48 -3.77 22.24 5.67
C TYR A 48 -4.99 22.27 4.73
N ARG A 49 -4.74 22.12 3.42
CA ARG A 49 -5.77 22.20 2.36
C ARG A 49 -6.60 20.94 2.18
N GLY A 50 -6.29 19.87 2.91
CA GLY A 50 -6.97 18.59 2.79
C GLY A 50 -6.29 17.62 1.81
N VAL A 51 -7.00 16.53 1.52
CA VAL A 51 -6.57 15.47 0.60
C VAL A 51 -7.33 15.55 -0.72
N THR A 52 -6.60 15.52 -1.83
CA THR A 52 -7.16 15.36 -3.17
C THR A 52 -6.93 13.93 -3.65
N VAL A 53 -8.01 13.23 -4.00
CA VAL A 53 -7.92 11.86 -4.52
C VAL A 53 -7.92 11.94 -6.03
N THR A 54 -6.82 11.50 -6.65
CA THR A 54 -6.71 11.52 -8.11
C THR A 54 -7.39 10.28 -8.69
N ARG A 55 -8.36 10.48 -9.59
CA ARG A 55 -9.11 9.39 -10.25
C ARG A 55 -8.44 8.91 -11.54
N ASP A 56 -7.65 9.79 -12.17
CA ASP A 56 -6.93 9.52 -13.41
C ASP A 56 -5.50 10.04 -13.25
N THR A 57 -4.57 9.18 -12.86
CA THR A 57 -3.15 9.49 -13.02
C THR A 57 -2.59 8.48 -14.00
N THR A 58 -2.34 8.93 -15.22
CA THR A 58 -1.30 8.32 -16.05
C THR A 58 0.02 8.58 -15.36
N LEU A 59 0.36 7.77 -14.36
CA LEU A 59 1.69 7.83 -13.74
C LEU A 59 2.70 7.61 -14.87
N GLN A 60 3.52 8.62 -15.13
CA GLN A 60 4.58 8.50 -16.10
C GLN A 60 5.68 7.64 -15.48
N MET A 61 6.46 6.96 -16.33
CA MET A 61 7.60 6.14 -15.86
C MET A 61 8.70 6.97 -15.19
N THR A 62 8.59 8.31 -15.17
CA THR A 62 9.60 9.22 -14.62
C THR A 62 9.06 10.04 -13.44
N PRO A 63 9.85 10.18 -12.35
CA PRO A 63 9.50 10.94 -11.13
C PRO A 63 8.93 12.34 -11.37
N ARG A 64 9.50 13.06 -12.34
CA ARG A 64 9.12 14.43 -12.70
C ARG A 64 7.77 14.50 -13.41
N GLY A 65 7.46 13.50 -14.25
CA GLY A 65 6.19 13.44 -14.98
C GLY A 65 4.99 13.23 -14.06
N ASP A 66 5.18 12.49 -12.96
CA ASP A 66 4.14 12.32 -11.94
C ASP A 66 3.85 13.63 -11.19
N LEU A 67 4.91 14.35 -10.80
CA LEU A 67 4.80 15.66 -10.17
C LEU A 67 4.18 16.72 -11.09
N GLU A 68 4.54 16.73 -12.38
CA GLU A 68 3.96 17.63 -13.40
C GLU A 68 2.48 17.33 -13.70
N THR A 69 2.10 16.05 -13.70
CA THR A 69 0.70 15.64 -13.88
C THR A 69 -0.17 16.09 -12.72
N VAL A 70 0.36 16.04 -11.49
CA VAL A 70 -0.36 16.45 -10.27
C VAL A 70 -0.48 17.97 -10.15
N TRP A 71 0.53 18.74 -10.60
CA TRP A 71 0.48 20.19 -10.49
C TRP A 71 -0.47 20.87 -11.48
N GLY A 72 -0.67 20.31 -12.68
CA GLY A 72 -1.31 21.09 -13.75
C GLY A 72 -0.64 22.46 -13.93
N SER A 73 -1.28 23.38 -14.64
CA SER A 73 -0.73 24.72 -14.89
C SER A 73 -0.97 25.74 -13.75
N ASP A 74 -1.63 25.35 -12.65
CA ASP A 74 -2.15 26.27 -11.64
C ASP A 74 -1.31 26.20 -10.35
N ARG A 75 -0.08 26.72 -10.42
CA ARG A 75 0.86 26.76 -9.30
C ARG A 75 0.41 27.81 -8.28
N ILE A 76 0.07 27.39 -7.07
CA ILE A 76 -0.11 28.30 -5.94
C ILE A 76 1.26 28.58 -5.31
N PRO A 77 1.70 29.84 -5.20
CA PRO A 77 2.93 30.20 -4.49
C PRO A 77 2.88 29.70 -3.03
N ASP A 78 4.00 29.19 -2.53
CA ASP A 78 4.15 28.66 -1.17
C ASP A 78 3.24 27.45 -0.83
N GLU A 79 2.78 26.70 -1.83
CA GLU A 79 2.08 25.43 -1.61
C GLU A 79 3.06 24.23 -1.65
N VAL A 80 3.05 23.44 -0.57
CA VAL A 80 3.73 22.16 -0.45
C VAL A 80 2.76 21.04 -0.80
N VAL A 81 3.09 20.23 -1.81
CA VAL A 81 2.25 19.13 -2.28
C VAL A 81 2.92 17.79 -1.97
N VAL A 82 2.26 16.93 -1.20
CA VAL A 82 2.77 15.59 -0.89
C VAL A 82 1.86 14.54 -1.53
N PHE A 83 2.36 13.89 -2.57
CA PHE A 83 1.73 12.76 -3.24
C PHE A 83 2.05 11.46 -2.50
N VAL A 84 1.07 10.57 -2.37
CA VAL A 84 1.23 9.27 -1.72
C VAL A 84 0.75 8.17 -2.65
N THR A 85 1.64 7.23 -2.98
CA THR A 85 1.42 6.17 -3.97
C THR A 85 1.62 4.77 -3.39
N GLU A 86 0.88 3.80 -3.92
CA GLU A 86 1.14 2.37 -3.69
C GLU A 86 2.20 1.80 -4.64
N MET A 87 2.68 2.58 -5.61
CA MET A 87 3.67 2.11 -6.56
C MET A 87 5.03 1.95 -5.88
N PRO A 88 5.66 0.76 -5.95
CA PRO A 88 6.98 0.55 -5.41
C PRO A 88 8.02 1.23 -6.29
N ARG A 89 8.81 2.12 -5.68
CA ARG A 89 9.92 2.78 -6.36
C ARG A 89 11.24 2.15 -5.93
N LEU A 90 11.96 1.63 -6.92
CA LEU A 90 13.30 1.06 -6.72
C LEU A 90 14.32 2.06 -7.27
N PHE A 91 15.35 2.33 -6.48
CA PHE A 91 16.41 3.21 -6.93
C PHE A 91 17.33 2.42 -7.87
N SER A 92 17.16 2.59 -9.18
CA SER A 92 18.13 2.11 -10.17
C SER A 92 19.19 3.19 -10.35
N GLY A 93 20.13 3.28 -9.41
CA GLY A 93 21.23 4.26 -9.50
C GLY A 93 21.95 4.19 -10.84
N LEU A 94 22.35 5.36 -11.36
CA LEU A 94 23.28 5.46 -12.48
C LEU A 94 24.58 4.70 -12.15
N GLY A 95 24.70 3.49 -12.66
CA GLY A 95 25.93 2.70 -12.65
C GLY A 95 26.06 1.70 -11.49
N GLY A 96 25.89 0.42 -11.83
CA GLY A 96 26.72 -0.72 -11.38
C GLY A 96 26.93 -1.04 -9.90
N ASP A 97 26.52 -0.21 -8.93
CA ASP A 97 26.80 -0.46 -7.52
C ASP A 97 25.84 -1.53 -6.97
N THR A 98 26.39 -2.56 -6.36
CA THR A 98 25.61 -3.68 -5.81
C THR A 98 24.76 -3.21 -4.62
N ARG A 99 25.14 -2.09 -3.97
CA ARG A 99 24.33 -1.42 -2.93
C ARG A 99 23.03 -0.82 -3.47
N ALA A 100 22.97 -0.45 -4.74
CA ALA A 100 21.76 0.06 -5.38
C ALA A 100 20.68 -1.03 -5.51
N ARG A 101 21.06 -2.31 -5.61
CA ARG A 101 20.09 -3.42 -5.73
C ARG A 101 19.20 -3.63 -4.49
N ASP A 102 19.67 -3.22 -3.32
CA ASP A 102 18.94 -3.32 -2.05
C ASP A 102 18.43 -1.96 -1.55
N SER A 103 18.47 -0.95 -2.41
CA SER A 103 18.08 0.41 -2.10
C SER A 103 16.62 0.65 -2.50
N VAL A 104 15.79 1.01 -1.53
CA VAL A 104 14.36 1.26 -1.72
C VAL A 104 14.10 2.76 -1.61
N VAL A 105 13.41 3.34 -2.58
CA VAL A 105 13.00 4.76 -2.51
C VAL A 105 11.79 4.86 -1.59
N LEU A 106 11.93 5.65 -0.52
CA LEU A 106 10.84 5.99 0.40
C LEU A 106 10.09 7.23 -0.05
N ALA A 107 10.84 8.25 -0.47
CA ALA A 107 10.29 9.50 -0.95
C ALA A 107 11.17 10.11 -2.04
N GLU A 108 10.54 10.86 -2.93
CA GLU A 108 11.18 11.71 -3.93
C GLU A 108 10.77 13.15 -3.63
N LEU A 109 11.69 14.10 -3.79
CA LEU A 109 11.53 15.48 -3.39
C LEU A 109 11.93 16.38 -4.55
N ASP A 110 11.11 17.38 -4.85
CA ASP A 110 11.40 18.48 -5.76
C ASP A 110 11.28 19.79 -4.98
N ARG A 111 12.43 20.34 -4.61
CA ARG A 111 12.50 21.55 -3.78
C ARG A 111 12.09 22.81 -4.53
N GLU A 112 12.44 22.89 -5.81
CA GLU A 112 12.15 24.07 -6.63
C GLU A 112 10.65 24.32 -6.76
N ARG A 113 9.87 23.25 -6.76
CA ARG A 113 8.41 23.31 -6.89
C ARG A 113 7.66 22.93 -5.62
N GLY A 114 8.35 22.50 -4.56
CA GLY A 114 7.75 22.25 -3.25
C GLY A 114 6.90 20.99 -3.21
N ALA A 115 7.27 19.94 -3.97
CA ALA A 115 6.53 18.68 -3.92
C ALA A 115 7.36 17.49 -3.49
N ALA A 116 6.64 16.47 -3.05
CA ALA A 116 7.20 15.18 -2.74
C ALA A 116 6.28 14.04 -3.15
N VAL A 117 6.87 12.91 -3.53
CA VAL A 117 6.17 11.65 -3.76
C VAL A 117 6.61 10.66 -2.70
N ILE A 118 5.67 10.07 -1.95
CA ILE A 118 5.94 9.06 -0.92
C ILE A 118 5.45 7.70 -1.40
N SER A 119 6.35 6.72 -1.37
CA SER A 119 6.02 5.32 -1.68
C SER A 119 5.61 4.57 -0.41
N LEU A 120 4.32 4.25 -0.27
CA LEU A 120 3.81 3.48 0.85
C LEU A 120 4.35 2.06 1.01
N PRO A 121 4.57 1.25 -0.05
CA PRO A 121 5.08 -0.10 0.14
C PRO A 121 6.46 -0.11 0.83
N ALA A 122 7.28 0.92 0.59
CA ALA A 122 8.58 1.10 1.22
C ALA A 122 8.51 1.33 2.74
N LEU A 123 7.35 1.75 3.27
CA LEU A 123 7.13 1.91 4.71
C LEU A 123 6.93 0.58 5.44
N GLY A 124 6.74 -0.52 4.72
CA GLY A 124 6.57 -1.85 5.28
C GLY A 124 5.23 -2.06 6.00
N PRO A 125 5.13 -2.99 6.97
CA PRO A 125 3.84 -3.52 7.43
C PRO A 125 3.05 -2.58 8.36
N SER A 126 3.68 -1.51 8.87
CA SER A 126 3.02 -0.51 9.73
C SER A 126 3.15 0.90 9.14
N PRO A 127 2.49 1.16 7.99
CA PRO A 127 2.70 2.40 7.24
C PRO A 127 2.19 3.63 7.99
N ARG A 128 1.12 3.54 8.80
CA ARG A 128 0.53 4.68 9.53
C ARG A 128 1.55 5.50 10.35
N ARG A 129 2.34 4.82 11.19
CA ARG A 129 3.30 5.50 12.07
C ARG A 129 4.44 6.13 11.27
N ARG A 130 4.98 5.36 10.32
CA ARG A 130 6.12 5.73 9.48
C ARG A 130 5.78 6.82 8.48
N LEU A 131 4.57 6.80 7.89
CA LEU A 131 4.06 7.81 6.98
C LEU A 131 4.06 9.19 7.63
N GLY A 132 3.45 9.33 8.82
CA GLY A 132 3.45 10.63 9.51
C GLY A 132 4.85 11.13 9.88
N LYS A 133 5.80 10.22 10.20
CA LYS A 133 7.20 10.62 10.41
C LYS A 133 7.85 11.10 9.11
N LEU A 134 7.63 10.36 8.02
CA LEU A 134 8.17 10.71 6.71
C LEU A 134 7.61 12.03 6.20
N ILE A 135 6.30 12.27 6.30
CA ILE A 135 5.66 13.55 5.98
C ILE A 135 6.30 14.68 6.78
N THR A 136 6.56 14.49 8.08
CA THR A 136 7.21 15.51 8.91
C THR A 136 8.61 15.84 8.39
N MET A 137 9.41 14.83 8.05
CA MET A 137 10.75 15.02 7.49
C MET A 137 10.70 15.71 6.13
N VAL A 138 9.85 15.22 5.21
CA VAL A 138 9.63 15.79 3.88
C VAL A 138 9.26 17.27 3.96
N VAL A 139 8.26 17.61 4.78
CA VAL A 139 7.83 19.01 4.97
C VAL A 139 8.96 19.87 5.55
N SER A 140 9.72 19.34 6.52
CA SER A 140 10.87 20.05 7.08
C SER A 140 11.93 20.35 6.02
N VAL A 141 12.23 19.39 5.15
CA VAL A 141 13.24 19.55 4.09
C VAL A 141 12.77 20.54 3.03
N LEU A 142 11.50 20.47 2.63
CA LEU A 142 10.92 21.40 1.65
C LEU A 142 10.85 22.84 2.18
N LYS A 143 10.74 23.04 3.50
CA LYS A 143 10.68 24.37 4.12
C LYS A 143 12.07 24.94 4.44
N ASP A 144 12.90 24.18 5.14
CA ASP A 144 14.16 24.69 5.70
C ASP A 144 15.36 24.39 4.78
N SER A 145 15.13 23.79 3.61
CA SER A 145 16.17 23.41 2.62
C SER A 145 17.31 22.55 3.20
N SER A 146 17.07 21.91 4.34
CA SER A 146 18.06 21.10 5.06
C SER A 146 17.70 19.63 4.99
N THR A 147 18.66 18.79 4.62
CA THR A 147 18.50 17.34 4.53
C THR A 147 18.78 16.61 5.86
N GLU A 148 19.22 17.37 6.88
CA GLU A 148 19.53 16.89 8.24
C GLU A 148 18.50 15.91 8.83
N PRO A 149 17.17 16.11 8.68
CA PRO A 149 16.18 15.18 9.24
C PRO A 149 16.32 13.75 8.70
N PHE A 150 16.75 13.60 7.44
CA PHE A 150 16.96 12.29 6.82
C PHE A 150 18.32 11.71 7.18
N GLU A 151 19.38 12.52 7.24
CA GLU A 151 20.74 12.04 7.58
C GLU A 151 20.85 11.58 9.04
N LEU A 152 20.14 12.25 9.95
CA LEU A 152 20.03 11.83 11.35
C LEU A 152 19.23 10.52 11.52
N SER A 153 18.46 10.13 10.51
CA SER A 153 17.64 8.92 10.54
C SER A 153 18.45 7.72 10.09
N ARG A 154 18.72 6.80 11.03
CA ARG A 154 19.53 5.60 10.79
C ARG A 154 19.00 4.77 9.60
N GLY A 155 19.87 4.56 8.61
CA GLY A 155 19.59 3.72 7.44
C GLY A 155 18.89 4.43 6.28
N LEU A 156 18.71 5.76 6.38
CA LEU A 156 18.31 6.61 5.26
C LEU A 156 19.54 7.28 4.65
N VAL A 157 19.52 7.39 3.34
CA VAL A 157 20.51 8.13 2.54
C VAL A 157 19.72 9.00 1.58
N VAL A 158 20.16 10.25 1.39
CA VAL A 158 19.58 11.12 0.38
C VAL A 158 20.52 11.17 -0.81
N GLU A 159 20.02 10.71 -1.94
CA GLU A 159 20.74 10.73 -3.21
C GLU A 159 20.14 11.86 -4.07
N ARG A 160 20.97 12.65 -4.74
CA ARG A 160 20.50 13.73 -5.61
C ARG A 160 20.77 13.36 -7.07
N ASP A 161 19.74 13.45 -7.91
CA ASP A 161 19.87 13.29 -9.36
C ASP A 161 19.18 14.49 -10.04
N GLY A 162 20.00 15.41 -10.54
CA GLY A 162 19.56 16.72 -11.03
C GLY A 162 18.86 17.55 -9.95
N GLU A 163 17.64 17.98 -10.25
CA GLU A 163 16.78 18.79 -9.36
C GLU A 163 15.92 17.95 -8.39
N THR A 164 16.01 16.62 -8.49
CA THR A 164 15.21 15.69 -7.67
C THR A 164 16.09 15.03 -6.61
N GLU A 165 15.62 15.01 -5.38
CA GLU A 165 16.27 14.31 -4.28
C GLU A 165 15.49 13.06 -3.90
N TYR A 166 16.20 11.94 -3.79
CA TYR A 166 15.66 10.62 -3.48
C TYR A 166 16.04 10.25 -2.06
N VAL A 167 15.03 10.03 -1.22
CA VAL A 167 15.20 9.48 0.12
C VAL A 167 15.19 7.97 0.01
N VAL A 168 16.35 7.36 0.18
CA VAL A 168 16.59 5.94 -0.02
C VAL A 168 16.81 5.24 1.31
N ALA A 169 16.08 4.16 1.56
CA ALA A 169 16.36 3.23 2.64
C ALA A 169 17.29 2.12 2.14
N GLN A 170 18.45 1.96 2.78
CA GLN A 170 19.45 0.97 2.38
C GLN A 170 19.35 -0.33 3.23
N GLY A 171 19.76 -1.44 2.63
CA GLY A 171 20.03 -2.71 3.32
C GLY A 171 18.93 -3.78 3.19
N LEU A 172 19.30 -5.01 3.53
CA LEU A 172 18.45 -6.21 3.41
C LEU A 172 17.13 -6.08 4.19
N VAL A 173 17.14 -5.39 5.33
CA VAL A 173 15.94 -5.14 6.15
C VAL A 173 14.96 -4.24 5.41
N SER A 174 15.43 -3.22 4.69
CA SER A 174 14.59 -2.29 3.92
C SER A 174 13.89 -3.03 2.76
N ARG A 175 14.59 -3.96 2.12
CA ARG A 175 14.01 -4.84 1.09
C ARG A 175 13.02 -5.86 1.67
N ALA A 176 13.32 -6.45 2.82
CA ALA A 176 12.37 -7.32 3.54
C ALA A 176 11.11 -6.54 3.99
N LEU A 177 11.26 -5.28 4.39
CA LEU A 177 10.14 -4.40 4.74
C LEU A 177 9.30 -4.05 3.51
N LEU A 178 9.93 -3.70 2.38
CA LEU A 178 9.22 -3.42 1.13
C LEU A 178 8.44 -4.64 0.65
N THR A 179 9.06 -5.82 0.62
CA THR A 179 8.37 -7.07 0.25
C THR A 179 7.24 -7.39 1.22
N ALA A 180 7.45 -7.23 2.54
CA ALA A 180 6.37 -7.37 3.52
C ALA A 180 5.25 -6.33 3.34
N GLY A 181 5.59 -5.10 2.92
CA GLY A 181 4.64 -4.04 2.57
C GLY A 181 3.79 -4.42 1.36
N MET A 182 4.43 -4.87 0.27
CA MET A 182 3.78 -5.39 -0.93
C MET A 182 2.85 -6.57 -0.61
N VAL A 183 3.33 -7.54 0.19
CA VAL A 183 2.55 -8.72 0.59
C VAL A 183 1.37 -8.32 1.48
N ARG A 184 1.54 -7.35 2.39
CA ARG A 184 0.44 -6.85 3.22
C ARG A 184 -0.61 -6.10 2.40
N GLY A 185 -0.19 -5.33 1.41
CA GLY A 185 -1.08 -4.64 0.45
C GLY A 185 -2.04 -5.62 -0.22
N ASN A 186 -1.56 -6.83 -0.55
CA ASN A 186 -2.36 -7.88 -1.17
C ASN A 186 -3.38 -8.59 -0.23
N ARG A 187 -3.51 -8.14 1.03
CA ARG A 187 -4.39 -8.71 2.10
C ARG A 187 -4.51 -10.25 2.11
N PRO A 188 -3.44 -11.05 1.96
CA PRO A 188 -3.55 -12.51 1.92
C PRO A 188 -4.09 -13.08 3.24
N TRP A 189 -3.82 -12.40 4.36
CA TRP A 189 -4.30 -12.74 5.70
C TRP A 189 -5.80 -12.87 5.82
N ARG A 190 -6.56 -12.23 4.93
CA ARG A 190 -8.02 -12.30 4.94
C ARG A 190 -8.55 -13.52 4.18
N LEU A 191 -7.74 -14.09 3.28
CA LEU A 191 -8.05 -15.29 2.49
C LEU A 191 -7.63 -16.57 3.21
N ILE A 192 -6.51 -16.54 3.95
CA ILE A 192 -6.00 -17.69 4.71
C ILE A 192 -7.07 -18.34 5.63
N PRO A 193 -7.80 -17.62 6.50
CA PRO A 193 -8.78 -18.25 7.38
C PRO A 193 -9.95 -18.89 6.62
N MET A 194 -10.34 -18.31 5.48
CA MET A 194 -11.39 -18.87 4.62
C MET A 194 -10.94 -20.18 3.96
N LEU A 195 -9.73 -20.19 3.40
CA LEU A 195 -9.13 -21.39 2.81
C LEU A 195 -8.91 -22.51 3.84
N THR A 196 -8.43 -22.17 5.04
CA THR A 196 -8.29 -23.13 6.14
C THR A 196 -9.65 -23.69 6.53
N GLY A 197 -10.69 -22.85 6.63
CA GLY A 197 -12.06 -23.28 6.90
C GLY A 197 -12.61 -24.23 5.84
N MET A 198 -12.42 -23.91 4.56
CA MET A 198 -12.82 -24.78 3.44
C MET A 198 -12.08 -26.11 3.46
N THR A 199 -10.78 -26.09 3.74
CA THR A 199 -9.94 -27.30 3.82
C THR A 199 -10.35 -28.17 5.00
N ALA A 200 -10.60 -27.58 6.16
CA ALA A 200 -11.10 -28.29 7.34
C ALA A 200 -12.48 -28.91 7.10
N ALA A 201 -13.39 -28.18 6.45
CA ALA A 201 -14.70 -28.69 6.08
C ALA A 201 -14.61 -29.85 5.08
N ALA A 202 -13.77 -29.73 4.06
CA ALA A 202 -13.52 -30.80 3.10
C ALA A 202 -12.91 -32.05 3.76
N ALA A 203 -11.94 -31.87 4.66
CA ALA A 203 -11.33 -32.96 5.42
C ALA A 203 -12.34 -33.66 6.35
N ALA A 204 -13.22 -32.90 7.01
CA ALA A 204 -14.28 -33.44 7.83
C ALA A 204 -15.26 -34.27 6.99
N ALA A 205 -15.73 -33.73 5.86
CA ALA A 205 -16.63 -34.44 4.95
C ALA A 205 -15.99 -35.73 4.40
N ALA A 206 -14.72 -35.69 4.00
CA ALA A 206 -13.98 -36.86 3.55
C ALA A 206 -13.88 -37.93 4.65
N SER A 207 -13.59 -37.52 5.88
CA SER A 207 -13.50 -38.43 7.03
C SER A 207 -14.84 -39.11 7.32
N PHE A 208 -15.95 -38.36 7.35
CA PHE A 208 -17.29 -38.93 7.50
C PHE A 208 -17.62 -39.95 6.40
N GLY A 209 -17.22 -39.67 5.16
CA GLY A 209 -17.38 -40.61 4.04
C GLY A 209 -16.65 -41.94 4.26
N VAL A 210 -15.40 -41.89 4.72
CA VAL A 210 -14.58 -43.09 4.99
C VAL A 210 -15.16 -43.90 6.15
N PHE A 211 -15.58 -43.26 7.24
CA PHE A 211 -16.21 -43.95 8.37
C PHE A 211 -17.50 -44.66 7.96
N PHE A 212 -18.37 -43.98 7.21
CA PHE A 212 -19.64 -44.56 6.76
C PHE A 212 -19.43 -45.76 5.83
N SER A 213 -18.45 -45.66 4.91
CA SER A 213 -18.06 -46.78 4.04
C SER A 213 -17.60 -48.00 4.84
N THR A 214 -16.85 -47.77 5.92
CA THR A 214 -16.34 -48.84 6.80
C THR A 214 -17.47 -49.50 7.62
N ILE A 215 -18.45 -48.73 8.09
CA ILE A 215 -19.62 -49.29 8.81
C ILE A 215 -20.40 -50.25 7.91
N TRP A 216 -20.66 -49.87 6.66
CA TRP A 216 -21.36 -50.73 5.71
C TRP A 216 -20.55 -51.97 5.32
N SER A 217 -19.24 -51.85 5.13
CA SER A 217 -18.41 -53.02 4.81
C SER A 217 -18.40 -54.03 5.96
N MET A 218 -18.34 -53.56 7.20
CA MET A 218 -18.42 -54.41 8.39
C MET A 218 -19.82 -54.99 8.60
N ALA A 219 -20.89 -54.23 8.35
CA ALA A 219 -22.27 -54.73 8.38
C ALA A 219 -22.51 -55.85 7.34
N ASN A 220 -21.95 -55.70 6.14
CA ASN A 220 -22.00 -56.74 5.11
C ASN A 220 -21.18 -57.99 5.51
N ALA A 221 -20.04 -57.80 6.18
CA ALA A 221 -19.22 -58.92 6.65
C ALA A 221 -19.85 -59.67 7.84
N LEU A 222 -20.51 -58.93 8.76
CA LEU A 222 -21.20 -59.49 9.92
C LEU A 222 -22.62 -59.97 9.62
N SER A 223 -23.12 -59.91 8.39
CA SER A 223 -24.37 -60.56 8.01
C SER A 223 -24.09 -62.03 7.66
N PRO A 224 -24.16 -62.98 8.61
CA PRO A 224 -23.84 -64.38 8.36
C PRO A 224 -25.11 -65.14 7.98
N TRP A 225 -26.25 -64.46 7.96
CA TRP A 225 -27.57 -64.99 7.71
C TRP A 225 -28.06 -64.45 6.37
N ARG A 226 -27.29 -64.73 5.30
CA ARG A 226 -27.92 -64.93 4.00
C ARG A 226 -28.69 -66.24 4.15
N TRP A 227 -30.00 -66.16 4.38
CA TRP A 227 -30.81 -67.36 4.22
C TRP A 227 -30.57 -67.88 2.80
N PRO A 228 -30.14 -69.14 2.62
CA PRO A 228 -30.10 -69.71 1.28
C PRO A 228 -31.50 -69.50 0.67
N PRO A 229 -31.60 -69.06 -0.59
CA PRO A 229 -32.89 -68.85 -1.21
C PRO A 229 -33.71 -70.13 -1.03
N SER A 230 -34.78 -70.02 -0.23
CA SER A 230 -35.65 -71.15 0.04
C SER A 230 -36.15 -71.68 -1.30
N PRO A 231 -35.96 -72.98 -1.62
CA PRO A 231 -36.44 -73.55 -2.88
C PRO A 231 -37.97 -73.50 -3.02
N TYR A 232 -38.68 -73.08 -1.95
CA TYR A 232 -40.13 -72.95 -1.91
C TYR A 232 -40.66 -71.52 -2.13
N CYS A 233 -39.81 -70.50 -2.21
CA CYS A 233 -40.25 -69.12 -2.48
C CYS A 233 -40.04 -68.72 -3.94
N ARG A 234 -40.91 -69.22 -4.82
CA ARG A 234 -40.94 -68.90 -6.26
C ARG A 234 -41.62 -67.55 -6.58
N TRP A 235 -41.88 -66.68 -5.59
CA TRP A 235 -42.81 -65.54 -5.72
C TRP A 235 -42.32 -64.17 -5.22
N CYS A 236 -41.01 -63.96 -5.00
CA CYS A 236 -40.48 -62.65 -4.59
C CYS A 236 -39.46 -62.03 -5.56
N TRP A 237 -39.61 -62.27 -6.87
CA TRP A 237 -38.92 -61.45 -7.88
C TRP A 237 -39.87 -61.08 -9.02
N ARG A 238 -40.88 -60.26 -8.70
CA ARG A 238 -41.63 -59.49 -9.70
C ARG A 238 -42.14 -58.18 -9.14
N ARG A 239 -41.22 -57.23 -8.90
CA ARG A 239 -41.54 -55.80 -9.00
C ARG A 239 -40.25 -55.00 -9.10
N SER A 240 -39.94 -54.56 -10.32
CA SER A 240 -39.21 -53.34 -10.69
C SER A 240 -39.13 -53.32 -12.22
N GLY A 241 -40.23 -52.90 -12.84
CA GLY A 241 -40.18 -52.07 -14.04
C GLY A 241 -40.38 -50.63 -13.57
#